data_AF-A0A9P3GUE9-F1
#
_entry.id   AF-A0A9P3GUE9-F1
#
_cell.length_a   1.000
_cell.length_b   1.000
_cell.length_c   1.000
_cell.angle_alpha   90.00
_cell.angle_beta   90.00
_cell.angle_gamma   90.00
#
_symmetry.space_group_name_H-M   'P 1'
#
loop_
_entity.id
_entity.type
_entity.pdbx_description
1 polymer ?
#
loop_
_entity_poly.entity_id
_entity_poly.type
_entity_poly.pdbx_seq_one_letter_code
_entity_poly.pdbx_strand_id
1 'polypeptide(L)'
;MRPALGLAAICIWIKNGLIFRPGDQRWDKDIVANAAFWDSIDEDNLAEEEELEELIAQGNMIPSTEQRGLYFVSAVEETHGIFHLPWTRSLTAENYALLYNVNSFADLEFQFMQSENKKTRQDVLAGPRRNNKRKRAQQPPRERSPARDIAFRLSEAGVRVAPVAASIPAAVLEGMIAEGHDHPDAELNAVWQDFLRDVVAVIPMAQRGGGSYCTLDVEERERVSEELYKSRELPFRAAILKVAEDSTWDGLFFDRFFPDSVEINRRQRLTQHFGACHYWTRWQVLMAKVIDRGQQITIRGKLRSEFRKLMWLPWTSSDRIWVTGRTEKGTFVKLPEGHEGPAPKIAINGRLGTALSLWSLKGQGQGN
;
A
#
# COMPACT_ATOMS: atom_id res chain seq x y z
N MET A 1 -7.26 18.46 5.50
CA MET A 1 -7.70 19.71 6.16
C MET A 1 -7.16 19.79 7.58
N ARG A 2 -7.55 18.87 8.47
CA ARG A 2 -7.06 18.80 9.86
C ARG A 2 -5.55 19.02 10.03
N PRO A 3 -4.65 18.35 9.27
CA PRO A 3 -3.22 18.51 9.52
C PRO A 3 -2.67 19.90 9.13
N ALA A 4 -3.27 20.56 8.12
CA ALA A 4 -2.89 21.91 7.69
C ALA A 4 -3.42 22.97 8.66
N LEU A 5 -4.64 22.76 9.18
CA LEU A 5 -5.16 23.53 10.30
C LEU A 5 -4.29 23.33 11.55
N GLY A 6 -3.76 22.13 11.76
CA GLY A 6 -2.85 21.82 12.88
C GLY A 6 -1.62 22.69 12.86
N LEU A 7 -0.96 22.79 11.69
CA LEU A 7 0.21 23.62 11.52
C LEU A 7 -0.10 25.10 11.78
N ALA A 8 -1.20 25.61 11.20
CA ALA A 8 -1.61 27.00 11.42
C ALA A 8 -2.02 27.28 12.88
N ALA A 9 -2.67 26.33 13.56
CA ALA A 9 -2.98 26.42 14.98
C ALA A 9 -1.71 26.51 15.83
N ILE A 10 -0.68 25.70 15.52
CA ILE A 10 0.63 25.78 16.19
C ILE A 10 1.31 27.11 15.90
N CYS A 11 1.26 27.61 14.67
CA CYS A 11 1.80 28.94 14.35
C CYS A 11 1.10 30.06 15.15
N ILE A 12 -0.22 29.98 15.33
CA ILE A 12 -0.97 30.90 16.20
C ILE A 12 -0.51 30.77 17.65
N TRP A 13 -0.36 29.53 18.14
CA TRP A 13 0.13 29.25 19.49
C TRP A 13 1.56 29.79 19.72
N ILE A 14 2.50 29.53 18.81
CA ILE A 14 3.89 30.04 18.87
C ILE A 14 3.88 31.56 18.91
N LYS A 15 3.13 32.22 18.02
CA LYS A 15 3.00 33.69 17.99
C LYS A 15 2.49 34.21 19.33
N ASN A 16 1.48 33.55 19.89
CA ASN A 16 0.88 33.94 21.16
C ASN A 16 1.84 33.70 22.35
N GLY A 17 2.65 32.65 22.28
CA GLY A 17 3.73 32.35 23.23
C GLY A 17 4.88 33.36 23.25
N LEU A 18 4.95 34.29 22.29
CA LEU A 18 5.84 35.45 22.35
C LEU A 18 5.33 36.54 23.30
N ILE A 19 4.04 36.47 23.69
CA ILE A 19 3.34 37.49 24.48
C ILE A 19 3.03 36.98 25.90
N PHE A 20 2.85 35.67 26.09
CA PHE A 20 2.68 35.02 27.40
C PHE A 20 3.61 33.80 27.55
N ARG A 21 3.83 33.33 28.78
CA ARG A 21 4.70 32.16 29.06
C ARG A 21 4.05 30.85 28.58
N PRO A 22 4.59 30.16 27.56
CA PRO A 22 4.05 28.88 27.11
C PRO A 22 4.31 27.78 28.15
N GLY A 23 3.34 26.87 28.34
CA GLY A 23 3.49 25.68 29.19
C GLY A 23 2.99 25.83 30.63
N ASP A 24 2.58 27.05 31.02
CA ASP A 24 1.98 27.32 32.33
C ASP A 24 0.53 26.83 32.42
N GLN A 25 -0.19 26.76 31.29
CA GLN A 25 -1.59 26.31 31.27
C GLN A 25 -1.73 24.83 30.89
N ARG A 26 -2.76 24.16 31.42
CA ARG A 26 -2.96 22.71 31.22
C ARG A 26 -3.11 22.32 29.74
N TRP A 27 -3.74 23.18 28.94
CA TRP A 27 -3.95 22.96 27.50
C TRP A 27 -2.68 23.25 26.67
N ASP A 28 -1.77 24.11 27.15
CA ASP A 28 -0.47 24.34 26.50
C ASP A 28 0.40 23.08 26.50
N LYS A 29 0.36 22.32 27.60
CA LYS A 29 1.15 21.08 27.75
C LYS A 29 0.76 20.04 26.71
N ASP A 30 -0.53 19.95 26.38
CA ASP A 30 -1.03 19.03 25.36
C ASP A 30 -0.59 19.46 23.95
N ILE A 31 -0.61 20.76 23.66
CA ILE A 31 -0.09 21.28 22.39
C ILE A 31 1.41 21.01 22.26
N VAL A 32 2.19 21.32 23.29
CA VAL A 32 3.65 21.07 23.30
C VAL A 32 3.94 19.58 23.11
N ALA A 33 3.22 18.70 23.80
CA ALA A 33 3.48 17.27 23.71
C ALA A 33 3.29 16.73 22.27
N ASN A 34 2.27 17.22 21.56
CA ASN A 34 1.93 16.76 20.21
C ASN A 34 2.73 17.49 19.10
N ALA A 35 3.13 18.73 19.33
CA ALA A 35 3.67 19.61 18.29
C ALA A 35 5.18 19.86 18.37
N ALA A 36 5.80 19.71 19.55
CA ALA A 36 7.20 20.05 19.74
C ALA A 36 8.13 19.00 19.11
N PHE A 37 9.33 19.46 18.76
CA PHE A 37 10.48 18.59 18.60
C PHE A 37 10.89 18.07 19.98
N TRP A 38 11.18 16.77 20.08
CA TRP A 38 11.59 16.11 21.31
C TRP A 38 13.07 15.75 21.19
N ASP A 39 13.85 16.10 22.21
CA ASP A 39 15.29 15.89 22.26
C ASP A 39 15.63 14.78 23.26
N SER A 40 16.61 13.96 22.92
CA SER A 40 17.14 12.95 23.83
C SER A 40 17.93 13.63 24.94
N ILE A 41 17.75 13.16 26.18
CA ILE A 41 18.58 13.62 27.31
C ILE A 41 20.04 13.20 27.13
N ASP A 42 20.29 12.17 26.31
CA ASP A 42 21.62 11.64 25.98
C ASP A 42 21.99 12.02 24.53
N GLU A 43 23.04 12.82 24.33
CA GLU A 43 23.41 13.40 23.02
C GLU A 43 23.84 12.36 21.97
N ASP A 44 24.15 11.13 22.39
CA ASP A 44 24.64 10.05 21.52
C ASP A 44 23.53 9.17 20.93
N ASN A 45 22.26 9.41 21.26
CA ASN A 45 21.15 8.50 20.94
C ASN A 45 20.20 9.07 19.86
N LEU A 46 20.57 8.90 18.59
CA LEU A 46 19.70 9.20 17.44
C LEU A 46 18.68 8.07 17.23
N ALA A 47 17.65 8.00 18.07
CA ALA A 47 16.60 6.98 18.00
C ALA A 47 15.76 7.08 16.69
N GLU A 48 15.39 5.94 16.12
CA GLU A 48 14.46 5.87 14.98
C GLU A 48 13.05 6.31 15.41
N GLU A 49 12.19 6.77 14.48
CA GLU A 49 10.85 7.31 14.78
C GLU A 49 9.94 6.32 15.55
N GLU A 50 10.18 5.01 15.40
CA GLU A 50 9.46 3.94 16.09
C GLU A 50 9.91 3.76 17.56
N GLU A 51 11.15 4.15 17.90
CA GLU A 51 11.68 4.16 19.29
C GLU A 51 11.37 5.49 20.01
N LEU A 52 10.99 6.53 19.25
CA LEU A 52 10.68 7.86 19.77
C LEU A 52 9.50 7.82 20.77
N GLU A 53 8.43 7.11 20.43
CA GLU A 53 7.24 7.03 21.27
C GLU A 53 7.51 6.30 22.60
N GLU A 54 8.33 5.24 22.57
CA GLU A 54 8.71 4.48 23.77
C GLU A 54 9.60 5.30 24.72
N LEU A 55 10.55 6.07 24.17
CA LEU A 55 11.45 6.92 24.95
C LEU A 55 10.72 8.13 25.57
N ILE A 56 9.71 8.70 24.89
CA ILE A 56 8.82 9.72 25.47
C ILE A 56 8.03 9.13 26.64
N ALA A 57 7.45 7.94 26.46
CA ALA A 57 6.66 7.27 27.50
C ALA A 57 7.48 6.92 28.75
N GLN A 58 8.78 6.63 28.58
CA GLN A 58 9.72 6.34 29.67
C GLN A 58 10.28 7.61 30.35
N GLY A 59 9.99 8.81 29.82
CA GLY A 59 10.48 10.07 30.36
C GLY A 59 11.95 10.37 30.01
N ASN A 60 12.52 9.65 29.04
CA ASN A 60 13.92 9.79 28.61
C ASN A 60 14.10 10.82 27.49
N MET A 61 13.00 11.46 27.06
CA MET A 61 13.01 12.61 26.16
C MET A 61 12.28 13.79 26.76
N ILE A 62 12.79 14.98 26.47
CA ILE A 62 12.19 16.24 26.85
C ILE A 62 11.85 17.03 25.59
N PRO A 63 10.73 17.78 25.57
CA PRO A 63 10.48 18.67 24.45
C PRO A 63 11.62 19.68 24.40
N SER A 64 12.19 19.91 23.21
CA SER A 64 13.24 20.89 23.00
C SER A 64 12.68 22.28 23.26
N THR A 65 12.91 22.80 24.46
CA THR A 65 12.42 24.10 24.91
C THR A 65 13.61 24.99 25.27
N GLU A 66 13.99 25.92 24.40
CA GLU A 66 14.93 26.96 24.78
C GLU A 66 14.24 28.08 25.59
N GLN A 67 15.04 28.87 26.32
CA GLN A 67 14.61 29.89 27.30
C GLN A 67 13.67 30.98 26.74
N ARG A 68 13.39 31.01 25.42
CA ARG A 68 12.49 31.98 24.76
C ARG A 68 11.65 31.40 23.62
N GLY A 69 11.05 30.23 23.83
CA GLY A 69 9.79 29.87 23.15
C GLY A 69 9.83 29.73 21.62
N LEU A 70 10.98 29.44 21.03
CA LEU A 70 11.08 29.08 19.62
C LEU A 70 11.13 27.55 19.49
N TYR A 71 9.95 26.97 19.34
CA TYR A 71 9.76 25.54 19.11
C TYR A 71 9.90 25.27 17.61
N PHE A 72 10.80 24.36 17.23
CA PHE A 72 10.81 23.83 15.87
C PHE A 72 9.61 22.89 15.73
N VAL A 73 8.68 23.23 14.82
CA VAL A 73 7.63 22.30 14.41
C VAL A 73 8.33 21.16 13.68
N SER A 74 8.51 20.03 14.36
CA SER A 74 9.16 18.88 13.73
C SER A 74 8.22 18.20 12.74
N ALA A 75 8.79 17.68 11.65
CA ALA A 75 8.10 16.88 10.65
C ALA A 75 6.97 17.60 9.88
N VAL A 76 7.14 18.89 9.54
CA VAL A 76 6.23 19.55 8.58
C VAL A 76 6.33 18.84 7.22
N GLU A 77 5.21 18.30 6.76
CA GLU A 77 5.08 17.64 5.47
C GLU A 77 4.50 18.60 4.43
N GLU A 78 4.94 18.47 3.17
CA GLU A 78 4.35 19.18 2.03
C GLU A 78 3.54 18.22 1.16
N THR A 79 2.22 18.43 1.11
CA THR A 79 1.33 17.67 0.23
C THR A 79 0.59 18.64 -0.69
N HIS A 80 0.82 18.51 -2.00
CA HIS A 80 0.18 19.36 -3.02
C HIS A 80 0.41 20.88 -2.82
N GLY A 81 1.59 21.29 -2.35
CA GLY A 81 1.92 22.71 -2.09
C GLY A 81 1.31 23.26 -0.81
N ILE A 82 0.76 22.40 0.04
CA ILE A 82 0.21 22.75 1.35
C ILE A 82 1.12 22.13 2.41
N PHE A 83 1.71 22.98 3.25
CA PHE A 83 2.45 22.54 4.42
C PHE A 83 1.49 22.15 5.53
N HIS A 84 1.76 21.03 6.19
CA HIS A 84 0.92 20.51 7.25
C HIS A 84 1.70 19.67 8.25
N LEU A 85 1.12 19.41 9.42
CA LEU A 85 1.68 18.44 10.36
C LEU A 85 1.48 17.00 9.87
N PRO A 86 2.27 16.03 10.33
CA PRO A 86 1.97 14.62 10.14
C PRO A 86 0.63 14.27 10.80
N TRP A 87 -0.05 13.27 10.25
CA TRP A 87 -1.34 12.81 10.80
C TRP A 87 -1.25 12.23 12.20
N THR A 88 -0.07 11.71 12.57
CA THR A 88 0.24 11.18 13.91
C THR A 88 0.28 12.26 14.99
N ARG A 89 0.44 13.54 14.59
CA ARG A 89 0.61 14.69 15.50
C ARG A 89 -0.62 15.60 15.50
N SER A 90 -1.81 15.01 15.38
CA SER A 90 -3.04 15.79 15.30
C SER A 90 -3.43 16.37 16.66
N LEU A 91 -3.71 17.67 16.71
CA LEU A 91 -4.33 18.30 17.88
C LEU A 91 -5.76 17.77 18.12
N THR A 92 -6.22 17.84 19.36
CA THR A 92 -7.61 17.53 19.72
C THR A 92 -8.58 18.58 19.15
N ALA A 93 -9.85 18.20 18.97
CA ALA A 93 -10.90 19.12 18.49
C ALA A 93 -11.07 20.34 19.40
N GLU A 94 -10.88 20.16 20.71
CA GLU A 94 -10.91 21.22 21.71
C GLU A 94 -9.75 22.21 21.53
N ASN A 95 -8.53 21.71 21.30
CA ASN A 95 -7.37 22.57 21.05
C ASN A 95 -7.53 23.38 19.75
N TYR A 96 -8.11 22.77 18.71
CA TYR A 96 -8.44 23.52 17.49
C TYR A 96 -9.44 24.64 17.76
N ALA A 97 -10.53 24.34 18.47
CA ALA A 97 -11.55 25.32 18.79
C ALA A 97 -10.97 26.49 19.60
N LEU A 98 -10.15 26.17 20.60
CA LEU A 98 -9.45 27.15 21.43
C LEU A 98 -8.50 28.05 20.61
N LEU A 99 -7.61 27.45 19.81
CA LEU A 99 -6.55 28.18 19.09
C LEU A 99 -7.11 29.06 17.97
N TYR A 100 -8.19 28.62 17.32
CA TYR A 100 -8.89 29.41 16.31
C TYR A 100 -9.98 30.33 16.88
N ASN A 101 -10.17 30.32 18.21
CA ASN A 101 -11.18 31.10 18.92
C ASN A 101 -12.60 30.89 18.34
N VAL A 102 -12.99 29.63 18.21
CA VAL A 102 -14.33 29.20 17.77
C VAL A 102 -14.98 28.30 18.82
N ASN A 103 -16.30 28.21 18.83
CA ASN A 103 -17.03 27.46 19.86
C ASN A 103 -16.88 25.94 19.70
N SER A 104 -16.65 25.47 18.47
CA SER A 104 -16.49 24.06 18.18
C SER A 104 -15.62 23.83 16.94
N PHE A 105 -15.08 22.63 16.82
CA PHE A 105 -14.36 22.23 15.60
C PHE A 105 -15.28 22.22 14.37
N ALA A 106 -16.58 21.92 14.53
CA ALA A 106 -17.54 21.94 13.44
C ALA A 106 -17.73 23.36 12.87
N ASP A 107 -17.72 24.39 13.73
CA ASP A 107 -17.75 25.80 13.29
C ASP A 107 -16.51 26.16 12.48
N LEU A 108 -15.35 25.61 12.87
CA LEU A 108 -14.10 25.76 12.13
C LEU A 108 -14.20 25.12 10.74
N GLU A 109 -14.68 23.87 10.67
CA GLU A 109 -14.86 23.17 9.39
C GLU A 109 -15.81 23.95 8.48
N PHE A 110 -16.90 24.49 9.03
CA PHE A 110 -17.85 25.32 8.29
C PHE A 110 -17.22 26.62 7.78
N GLN A 111 -16.47 27.36 8.61
CA GLN A 111 -15.79 28.59 8.21
C GLN A 111 -14.79 28.37 7.06
N PHE A 112 -14.02 27.28 7.11
CA PHE A 112 -13.04 26.97 6.06
C PHE A 112 -13.69 26.33 4.81
N MET A 113 -14.82 25.63 4.93
CA MET A 113 -15.56 25.07 3.78
C MET A 113 -16.36 26.12 3.00
N GLN A 114 -16.78 27.23 3.62
CA GLN A 114 -17.39 28.35 2.89
C GLN A 114 -16.40 29.10 1.97
N SER A 115 -15.09 28.84 2.12
CA SER A 115 -14.03 29.47 1.33
C SER A 115 -13.63 28.70 0.07
N GLU A 116 -14.51 27.84 -0.48
CA GLU A 116 -14.38 27.29 -1.84
C GLU A 116 -14.48 28.40 -2.90
N ASN A 117 -13.46 29.25 -2.95
CA ASN A 117 -13.12 30.01 -4.13
C ASN A 117 -12.79 29.00 -5.22
N LYS A 118 -13.77 28.72 -6.08
CA LYS A 118 -13.55 28.18 -7.43
C LYS A 118 -12.53 29.07 -8.12
N LYS A 119 -11.24 28.75 -7.99
CA LYS A 119 -10.19 29.42 -8.74
C LYS A 119 -10.39 29.07 -10.21
N THR A 120 -11.02 29.99 -10.94
CA THR A 120 -10.83 30.19 -12.37
C THR A 120 -9.32 30.24 -12.59
N ARG A 121 -8.76 29.21 -13.21
CA ARG A 121 -7.33 29.13 -13.52
C ARG A 121 -6.96 30.34 -14.37
N GLN A 122 -6.12 31.21 -13.82
CA GLN A 122 -5.35 32.15 -14.61
C GLN A 122 -4.12 31.40 -15.09
N ASP A 123 -4.07 31.09 -16.39
CA ASP A 123 -2.93 30.45 -17.03
C ASP A 123 -1.72 31.39 -16.97
N VAL A 124 -0.84 31.15 -16.00
CA VAL A 124 0.54 31.60 -16.10
C VAL A 124 1.19 30.71 -17.16
N LEU A 125 1.71 31.34 -18.21
CA LEU A 125 2.50 30.74 -19.31
C LEU A 125 3.78 30.07 -18.77
N ALA A 126 3.62 29.01 -17.99
CA ALA A 126 4.67 28.05 -17.74
C ALA A 126 4.65 27.06 -18.90
N GLY A 127 5.76 26.97 -19.63
CA GLY A 127 5.92 26.01 -20.73
C GLY A 127 5.44 24.62 -20.34
N PRO A 128 4.91 23.83 -21.28
CA PRO A 128 4.11 22.65 -21.01
C PRO A 128 4.92 21.59 -20.25
N ARG A 129 4.90 21.65 -18.92
CA ARG A 129 5.28 20.52 -18.08
C ARG A 129 4.20 19.49 -18.29
N ARG A 130 4.50 18.50 -19.13
CA ARG A 130 3.71 17.28 -19.31
C ARG A 130 3.38 16.73 -17.92
N ASN A 131 2.14 16.97 -17.48
CA ASN A 131 1.60 16.31 -16.32
C ASN A 131 1.55 14.82 -16.65
N ASN A 132 2.56 14.07 -16.24
CA ASN A 132 2.55 12.61 -16.28
C ASN A 132 1.62 12.01 -15.20
N LYS A 133 0.52 12.69 -14.86
CA LYS A 133 -0.70 12.03 -14.38
C LYS A 133 -1.34 11.31 -15.57
N ARG A 134 -0.62 10.36 -16.17
CA ARG A 134 -1.30 9.27 -16.85
C ARG A 134 -2.06 8.58 -15.73
N LYS A 135 -3.39 8.78 -15.68
CA LYS A 135 -4.26 7.78 -15.06
C LYS A 135 -3.73 6.46 -15.62
N ARG A 136 -3.10 5.63 -14.78
CA ARG A 136 -2.75 4.27 -15.21
C ARG A 136 -4.09 3.68 -15.59
N ALA A 137 -4.34 3.55 -16.89
CA ALA A 137 -5.53 2.88 -17.38
C ALA A 137 -5.53 1.53 -16.68
N GLN A 138 -6.63 1.21 -15.99
CA GLN A 138 -6.84 -0.15 -15.53
C GLN A 138 -6.68 -1.04 -16.76
N GLN A 139 -5.94 -2.13 -16.61
CA GLN A 139 -5.81 -3.06 -17.72
C GLN A 139 -7.22 -3.51 -18.11
N PRO A 140 -7.55 -3.50 -19.42
CA PRO A 140 -8.87 -3.90 -19.85
C PRO A 140 -9.14 -5.34 -19.39
N PRO A 141 -10.42 -5.70 -19.13
CA PRO A 141 -10.79 -7.08 -18.87
C PRO A 141 -10.22 -7.98 -19.96
N ARG A 142 -9.48 -9.01 -19.57
CA ARG A 142 -8.89 -9.98 -20.49
C ARG A 142 -9.81 -11.19 -20.62
N GLU A 143 -9.85 -11.77 -21.81
CA GLU A 143 -10.66 -12.94 -22.09
C GLU A 143 -10.22 -14.12 -21.21
N ARG A 144 -11.18 -14.68 -20.46
CA ARG A 144 -10.96 -15.87 -19.63
C ARG A 144 -10.71 -17.06 -20.53
N SER A 145 -9.86 -17.98 -20.09
CA SER A 145 -9.67 -19.28 -20.74
C SER A 145 -10.39 -20.37 -19.93
N PRO A 146 -11.58 -20.86 -20.36
CA PRO A 146 -12.32 -21.88 -19.62
C PRO A 146 -11.54 -23.19 -19.45
N ALA A 147 -10.65 -23.50 -20.39
CA ALA A 147 -9.77 -24.67 -20.32
C ALA A 147 -8.81 -24.66 -19.10
N ARG A 148 -8.63 -23.51 -18.46
CA ARG A 148 -7.77 -23.34 -17.27
C ARG A 148 -8.59 -23.21 -15.97
N ASP A 149 -9.90 -23.46 -16.03
CA ASP A 149 -10.75 -23.35 -14.86
C ASP A 149 -10.51 -24.48 -13.87
N ILE A 150 -10.47 -24.11 -12.60
CA ILE A 150 -10.35 -25.00 -11.45
C ILE A 150 -11.74 -25.24 -10.89
N ALA A 151 -12.07 -26.51 -10.63
CA ALA A 151 -13.30 -26.87 -9.94
C ALA A 151 -13.19 -26.59 -8.44
N PHE A 152 -13.44 -25.34 -8.03
CA PHE A 152 -13.42 -24.96 -6.61
C PHE A 152 -14.59 -25.54 -5.82
N ARG A 153 -15.69 -25.91 -6.50
CA ARG A 153 -16.91 -26.51 -5.93
C ARG A 153 -17.54 -25.61 -4.86
N LEU A 154 -17.57 -24.30 -5.12
CA LEU A 154 -18.11 -23.32 -4.17
C LEU A 154 -19.63 -23.46 -4.02
N SER A 155 -20.34 -23.74 -5.11
CA SER A 155 -21.79 -23.98 -5.07
C SER A 155 -22.13 -25.21 -4.22
N GLU A 156 -21.36 -26.30 -4.35
CA GLU A 156 -21.52 -27.51 -3.51
C GLU A 156 -21.21 -27.23 -2.04
N ALA A 157 -20.27 -26.33 -1.76
CA ALA A 157 -19.94 -25.86 -0.42
C ALA A 157 -20.96 -24.85 0.16
N GLY A 158 -22.05 -24.58 -0.56
CA GLY A 158 -23.14 -23.70 -0.11
C GLY A 158 -22.85 -22.21 -0.26
N VAL A 159 -21.80 -21.82 -0.99
CA VAL A 159 -21.47 -20.41 -1.25
C VAL A 159 -22.51 -19.80 -2.18
N ARG A 160 -23.04 -18.63 -1.81
CA ARG A 160 -24.00 -17.87 -2.61
C ARG A 160 -23.47 -16.46 -2.85
N VAL A 161 -23.57 -16.02 -4.09
CA VAL A 161 -23.15 -14.67 -4.50
C VAL A 161 -24.40 -13.83 -4.65
N ALA A 162 -24.51 -12.76 -3.86
CA ALA A 162 -25.61 -11.82 -4.00
C ALA A 162 -25.38 -10.90 -5.23
N PRO A 163 -26.44 -10.40 -5.87
CA PRO A 163 -26.31 -9.29 -6.82
C PRO A 163 -25.67 -8.08 -6.14
N VAL A 164 -24.87 -7.32 -6.89
CA VAL A 164 -24.07 -6.20 -6.36
C VAL A 164 -24.97 -5.19 -5.64
N ALA A 165 -24.77 -5.01 -4.34
CA ALA A 165 -25.42 -3.95 -3.58
C ALA A 165 -24.86 -2.57 -3.99
N ALA A 166 -25.70 -1.53 -3.95
CA ALA A 166 -25.38 -0.16 -4.38
C ALA A 166 -24.24 0.54 -3.59
N SER A 167 -23.60 -0.13 -2.64
CA SER A 167 -22.53 0.42 -1.80
C SER A 167 -21.13 0.33 -2.41
N ILE A 168 -20.97 -0.25 -3.62
CA ILE A 168 -19.69 -0.24 -4.33
C ILE A 168 -19.50 1.14 -5.00
N PRO A 169 -18.36 1.83 -4.81
CA PRO A 169 -18.10 3.13 -5.44
C PRO A 169 -18.33 3.08 -6.95
N ALA A 170 -19.05 4.05 -7.52
CA ALA A 170 -19.46 4.06 -8.93
C ALA A 170 -18.30 3.83 -9.93
N ALA A 171 -17.09 4.31 -9.61
CA ALA A 171 -15.88 4.11 -10.41
C ALA A 171 -15.40 2.64 -10.51
N VAL A 172 -15.83 1.79 -9.57
CA VAL A 172 -15.59 0.33 -9.60
C VAL A 172 -16.69 -0.38 -10.40
N LEU A 173 -17.92 0.13 -10.36
CA LEU A 173 -19.07 -0.44 -11.05
C LEU A 173 -19.03 -0.20 -12.57
N GLU A 174 -18.52 0.94 -13.02
CA GLU A 174 -18.50 1.37 -14.43
C GLU A 174 -17.71 0.43 -15.37
N GLY A 175 -16.78 -0.38 -14.85
CA GLY A 175 -16.00 -1.36 -15.63
C GLY A 175 -16.52 -2.80 -15.57
N MET A 176 -17.51 -3.10 -14.72
CA MET A 176 -17.84 -4.48 -14.31
C MET A 176 -19.22 -4.98 -14.74
N ILE A 177 -20.02 -4.14 -15.39
CA ILE A 177 -21.40 -4.50 -15.80
C ILE A 177 -21.43 -5.46 -17.00
N ALA A 178 -20.30 -5.72 -17.67
CA ALA A 178 -20.30 -6.52 -18.90
C ALA A 178 -20.25 -8.04 -18.71
N GLU A 179 -19.72 -8.56 -17.60
CA GLU A 179 -19.53 -10.01 -17.40
C GLU A 179 -20.19 -10.49 -16.11
N GLY A 180 -21.53 -10.45 -16.08
CA GLY A 180 -22.33 -11.04 -15.00
C GLY A 180 -22.19 -12.56 -14.98
N HIS A 181 -21.24 -13.08 -14.22
CA HIS A 181 -21.20 -14.51 -13.91
C HIS A 181 -21.97 -14.77 -12.61
N ASP A 182 -23.17 -15.32 -12.73
CA ASP A 182 -24.00 -15.69 -11.57
C ASP A 182 -23.43 -16.89 -10.78
N HIS A 183 -22.36 -17.52 -11.27
CA HIS A 183 -21.77 -18.71 -10.67
C HIS A 183 -20.50 -18.39 -9.85
N PRO A 184 -20.43 -18.73 -8.54
CA PRO A 184 -19.28 -18.40 -7.69
C PRO A 184 -17.95 -18.97 -8.19
N ASP A 185 -17.96 -20.19 -8.73
CA ASP A 185 -16.73 -20.80 -9.27
C ASP A 185 -16.22 -20.04 -10.50
N ALA A 186 -17.10 -19.48 -11.32
CA ALA A 186 -16.71 -18.72 -12.51
C ALA A 186 -16.04 -17.41 -12.11
N GLU A 187 -16.60 -16.71 -11.12
CA GLU A 187 -16.03 -15.48 -10.59
C GLU A 187 -14.67 -15.71 -9.92
N LEU A 188 -14.55 -16.76 -9.10
CA LEU A 188 -13.27 -17.09 -8.45
C LEU A 188 -12.19 -17.50 -9.47
N ASN A 189 -12.55 -18.25 -10.51
CA ASN A 189 -11.63 -18.58 -11.60
C ASN A 189 -11.16 -17.35 -12.36
N ALA A 190 -12.07 -16.42 -12.64
CA ALA A 190 -11.71 -15.17 -13.29
C ALA A 190 -10.74 -14.34 -12.42
N VAL A 191 -11.00 -14.24 -11.10
CA VAL A 191 -10.07 -13.61 -10.15
C VAL A 191 -8.70 -14.30 -10.18
N TRP A 192 -8.67 -15.63 -10.13
CA TRP A 192 -7.42 -16.39 -10.11
C TRP A 192 -6.59 -16.21 -11.38
N GLN A 193 -7.23 -16.32 -12.56
CA GLN A 193 -6.55 -16.13 -13.83
C GLN A 193 -6.07 -14.68 -14.02
N ASP A 194 -6.89 -13.70 -13.64
CA ASP A 194 -6.50 -12.28 -13.66
C ASP A 194 -5.32 -12.02 -12.72
N PHE A 195 -5.32 -12.61 -11.52
CA PHE A 195 -4.24 -12.46 -10.53
C PHE A 195 -2.88 -12.86 -11.11
N LEU A 196 -2.82 -14.04 -11.73
CA LEU A 196 -1.57 -14.57 -12.29
C LEU A 196 -1.00 -13.62 -13.36
N ARG A 197 -1.85 -13.07 -14.23
CA ARG A 197 -1.43 -12.13 -15.28
C ARG A 197 -1.06 -10.76 -14.73
N ASP A 198 -1.92 -10.19 -13.90
CA ASP A 198 -1.81 -8.81 -13.45
C ASP A 198 -0.59 -8.60 -12.57
N VAL A 199 -0.25 -9.56 -11.72
CA VAL A 199 0.95 -9.51 -10.88
C VAL A 199 2.22 -9.39 -11.74
N VAL A 200 2.32 -10.13 -12.84
CA VAL A 200 3.43 -10.00 -13.81
C VAL A 200 3.35 -8.69 -14.57
N ALA A 201 2.15 -8.24 -14.93
CA ALA A 201 1.98 -7.04 -15.73
C ALA A 201 2.42 -5.75 -15.01
N VAL A 202 2.43 -5.76 -13.68
CA VAL A 202 2.88 -4.65 -12.83
C VAL A 202 4.32 -4.80 -12.32
N ILE A 203 5.12 -5.71 -12.90
CA ILE A 203 6.55 -5.82 -12.60
C ILE A 203 7.23 -4.44 -12.79
N PRO A 204 8.06 -3.99 -11.82
CA PRO A 204 8.73 -2.71 -11.90
C PRO A 204 9.69 -2.62 -13.09
N MET A 205 9.96 -1.38 -13.49
CA MET A 205 11.05 -1.07 -14.41
C MET A 205 12.29 -0.65 -13.62
N ALA A 206 13.47 -0.94 -14.15
CA ALA A 206 14.71 -0.44 -13.58
C ALA A 206 14.73 1.10 -13.66
N GLN A 207 15.21 1.73 -12.60
CA GLN A 207 15.35 3.19 -12.58
C GLN A 207 16.41 3.64 -13.60
N ARG A 208 16.32 4.91 -14.03
CA ARG A 208 17.33 5.58 -14.88
C ARG A 208 17.64 4.87 -16.21
N GLY A 209 16.62 4.41 -16.93
CA GLY A 209 16.78 3.90 -18.30
C GLY A 209 17.21 2.43 -18.42
N GLY A 210 17.29 1.68 -17.32
CA GLY A 210 17.70 0.27 -17.31
C GLY A 210 16.70 -0.74 -17.90
N GLY A 211 15.59 -0.28 -18.50
CA GLY A 211 14.56 -1.14 -19.09
C GLY A 211 13.68 -1.90 -18.08
N SER A 212 12.86 -2.82 -18.57
CA SER A 212 12.00 -3.71 -17.76
C SER A 212 12.84 -4.78 -17.08
N TYR A 213 12.57 -5.08 -15.79
CA TYR A 213 13.17 -6.26 -15.14
C TYR A 213 12.63 -7.56 -15.71
N CYS A 214 11.37 -7.57 -16.16
CA CYS A 214 10.75 -8.73 -16.76
C CYS A 214 11.28 -8.98 -18.17
N THR A 215 11.63 -10.23 -18.47
CA THR A 215 12.07 -10.70 -19.79
C THR A 215 10.92 -11.07 -20.72
N LEU A 216 9.71 -11.25 -20.19
CA LEU A 216 8.54 -11.53 -21.02
C LEU A 216 8.18 -10.33 -21.88
N ASP A 217 7.88 -10.60 -23.14
CA ASP A 217 7.26 -9.64 -24.05
C ASP A 217 5.76 -9.41 -23.71
N VAL A 218 5.08 -8.60 -24.51
CA VAL A 218 3.68 -8.25 -24.25
C VAL A 218 2.76 -9.46 -24.40
N GLU A 219 2.97 -10.30 -25.41
CA GLU A 219 2.12 -11.47 -25.66
C GLU A 219 2.34 -12.56 -24.60
N GLU A 220 3.59 -12.80 -24.22
CA GLU A 220 3.95 -13.74 -23.16
C GLU A 220 3.32 -13.32 -21.83
N ARG A 221 3.28 -12.01 -21.53
CA ARG A 221 2.61 -11.47 -20.33
C ARG A 221 1.09 -11.68 -20.34
N GLU A 222 0.47 -11.62 -21.51
CA GLU A 222 -0.97 -11.86 -21.64
C GLU A 222 -1.33 -13.34 -21.48
N ARG A 223 -0.44 -14.24 -21.88
CA ARG A 223 -0.64 -15.69 -21.81
C ARG A 223 -0.25 -16.32 -20.47
N VAL A 224 0.28 -15.53 -19.54
CA VAL A 224 0.72 -15.99 -18.20
C VAL A 224 -0.34 -16.88 -17.56
N SER A 225 0.13 -18.02 -17.07
CA SER A 225 -0.64 -19.07 -16.42
C SER A 225 0.03 -19.48 -15.12
N GLU A 226 -0.58 -20.44 -14.43
CA GLU A 226 -0.01 -21.02 -13.21
C GLU A 226 1.34 -21.71 -13.46
N GLU A 227 1.59 -22.18 -14.69
CA GLU A 227 2.83 -22.87 -15.08
C GLU A 227 4.05 -21.98 -14.89
N LEU A 228 3.92 -20.68 -15.15
CA LEU A 228 4.99 -19.70 -14.91
C LEU A 228 5.39 -19.65 -13.43
N TYR A 229 4.39 -19.64 -12.54
CA TYR A 229 4.57 -19.59 -11.09
C TYR A 229 4.99 -20.94 -10.48
N LYS A 230 4.83 -22.03 -11.25
CA LYS A 230 5.32 -23.38 -10.94
C LYS A 230 6.67 -23.70 -11.59
N SER A 231 7.26 -22.75 -12.32
CA SER A 231 8.58 -22.91 -12.92
C SER A 231 9.69 -22.44 -11.97
N ARG A 232 10.86 -23.08 -12.06
CA ARG A 232 12.11 -22.62 -11.44
C ARG A 232 12.89 -21.63 -12.32
N GLU A 233 12.49 -21.51 -13.58
CA GLU A 233 13.05 -20.55 -14.53
C GLU A 233 12.26 -19.24 -14.44
N LEU A 234 12.90 -18.22 -13.89
CA LEU A 234 12.29 -16.94 -13.55
C LEU A 234 12.37 -15.96 -14.73
N PRO A 235 11.25 -15.29 -15.08
CA PRO A 235 11.21 -14.39 -16.23
C PRO A 235 11.77 -12.99 -15.93
N PHE A 236 12.98 -12.93 -15.36
CA PHE A 236 13.63 -11.70 -14.92
C PHE A 236 15.05 -11.59 -15.45
N ARG A 237 15.51 -10.36 -15.68
CA ARG A 237 16.91 -10.05 -15.99
C ARG A 237 17.79 -10.05 -14.74
N ALA A 238 17.19 -9.75 -13.60
CA ALA A 238 17.80 -9.85 -12.29
C ALA A 238 16.72 -10.04 -11.23
N ALA A 239 17.04 -10.76 -10.15
CA ALA A 239 16.13 -10.99 -9.02
C ALA A 239 16.91 -11.23 -7.73
N ILE A 240 16.29 -10.90 -6.59
CA ILE A 240 16.73 -11.34 -5.26
C ILE A 240 15.76 -12.40 -4.78
N LEU A 241 16.25 -13.61 -4.55
CA LEU A 241 15.47 -14.77 -4.13
C LEU A 241 15.65 -15.00 -2.64
N LYS A 242 14.54 -15.16 -1.93
CA LYS A 242 14.53 -15.49 -0.51
C LYS A 242 13.46 -16.53 -0.23
N VAL A 243 13.81 -17.56 0.55
CA VAL A 243 12.82 -18.55 0.99
C VAL A 243 11.90 -17.90 2.00
N ALA A 244 10.59 -18.00 1.75
CA ALA A 244 9.56 -17.55 2.66
C ALA A 244 9.06 -18.74 3.49
N GLU A 245 8.94 -18.51 4.80
CA GLU A 245 8.36 -19.47 5.72
C GLU A 245 6.87 -19.64 5.48
N ASP A 246 6.33 -20.78 5.91
CA ASP A 246 4.91 -21.12 5.85
C ASP A 246 3.98 -20.04 6.41
N SER A 247 4.36 -19.47 7.56
CA SER A 247 3.64 -18.38 8.22
C SER A 247 3.59 -17.12 7.35
N THR A 248 4.69 -16.81 6.68
CA THR A 248 4.80 -15.69 5.77
C THR A 248 4.01 -15.94 4.48
N TRP A 249 4.09 -17.15 3.92
CA TRP A 249 3.40 -17.49 2.68
C TRP A 249 1.88 -17.46 2.85
N ASP A 250 1.36 -18.14 3.88
CA ASP A 250 -0.08 -18.30 4.10
C ASP A 250 -0.71 -17.14 4.88
N GLY A 251 -0.01 -16.60 5.87
CA GLY A 251 -0.56 -15.59 6.78
C GLY A 251 -0.26 -14.17 6.34
N LEU A 252 0.84 -13.94 5.63
CA LEU A 252 1.21 -12.60 5.18
C LEU A 252 0.93 -12.39 3.70
N PHE A 253 1.49 -13.23 2.81
CA PHE A 253 1.37 -13.00 1.37
C PHE A 253 -0.02 -13.31 0.85
N PHE A 254 -0.61 -14.45 1.24
CA PHE A 254 -1.97 -14.76 0.84
C PHE A 254 -2.96 -13.70 1.32
N ASP A 255 -2.86 -13.27 2.58
CA ASP A 255 -3.76 -12.25 3.13
C ASP A 255 -3.51 -10.85 2.52
N ARG A 256 -2.29 -10.61 2.00
CA ARG A 256 -1.98 -9.42 1.19
C ARG A 256 -2.60 -9.46 -0.21
N PHE A 257 -2.62 -10.60 -0.88
CA PHE A 257 -3.23 -10.71 -2.21
C PHE A 257 -4.75 -10.90 -2.17
N PHE A 258 -5.26 -11.65 -1.19
CA PHE A 258 -6.66 -12.07 -1.07
C PHE A 258 -7.20 -11.83 0.35
N PRO A 259 -7.24 -10.55 0.79
CA PRO A 259 -7.80 -10.20 2.09
C PRO A 259 -9.30 -10.47 2.17
N ASP A 260 -9.81 -10.67 3.39
CA ASP A 260 -11.26 -10.60 3.61
C ASP A 260 -11.80 -9.16 3.56
N SER A 261 -13.13 -9.06 3.64
CA SER A 261 -13.83 -7.77 3.67
C SER A 261 -13.38 -6.82 4.80
N VAL A 262 -12.99 -7.34 5.97
CA VAL A 262 -12.51 -6.51 7.10
C VAL A 262 -11.14 -5.93 6.77
N GLU A 263 -10.24 -6.77 6.27
CA GLU A 263 -8.89 -6.38 5.84
C GLU A 263 -8.93 -5.40 4.66
N ILE A 264 -9.83 -5.60 3.69
CA ILE A 264 -10.05 -4.66 2.57
C ILE A 264 -10.39 -3.26 3.11
N ASN A 265 -11.30 -3.17 4.07
CA ASN A 265 -11.74 -1.90 4.63
C ASN A 265 -10.67 -1.19 5.48
N ARG A 266 -9.73 -1.96 6.05
CA ARG A 266 -8.61 -1.41 6.85
C ARG A 266 -7.45 -0.90 6.00
N ARG A 267 -7.33 -1.32 4.74
CA ARG A 267 -6.19 -0.93 3.91
C ARG A 267 -6.23 0.54 3.55
N GLN A 268 -5.05 1.16 3.58
CA GLN A 268 -4.86 2.53 3.10
C GLN A 268 -5.25 2.63 1.62
N ARG A 269 -5.89 3.74 1.22
CA ARG A 269 -6.35 3.98 -0.16
C ARG A 269 -5.24 3.95 -1.22
N LEU A 270 -3.98 4.09 -0.83
CA LEU A 270 -2.83 4.23 -1.73
C LEU A 270 -1.92 3.00 -1.69
N THR A 271 -2.44 1.85 -2.10
CA THR A 271 -1.61 0.66 -2.36
C THR A 271 -1.01 0.74 -3.78
N GLN A 272 0.30 0.85 -3.88
CA GLN A 272 1.04 0.76 -5.13
C GLN A 272 0.80 -0.60 -5.82
N HIS A 273 0.63 -0.54 -7.14
CA HIS A 273 0.35 -1.67 -8.05
C HIS A 273 -1.04 -2.29 -7.93
N PHE A 274 -1.57 -2.56 -6.73
CA PHE A 274 -2.87 -3.21 -6.54
C PHE A 274 -4.01 -2.49 -7.28
N GLY A 275 -4.09 -1.16 -7.18
CA GLY A 275 -5.12 -0.38 -7.87
C GLY A 275 -5.02 -0.37 -9.41
N ALA A 276 -3.92 -0.86 -9.98
CA ALA A 276 -3.74 -1.04 -11.42
C ALA A 276 -4.09 -2.46 -11.89
N CYS A 277 -4.33 -3.39 -10.96
CA CYS A 277 -4.65 -4.78 -11.25
C CYS A 277 -6.17 -4.98 -11.34
N HIS A 278 -6.64 -5.64 -12.40
CA HIS A 278 -8.05 -5.97 -12.60
C HIS A 278 -8.54 -7.02 -11.59
N TYR A 279 -7.72 -8.04 -11.29
CA TYR A 279 -8.08 -9.08 -10.30
C TYR A 279 -8.42 -8.49 -8.94
N TRP A 280 -7.73 -7.41 -8.55
CA TRP A 280 -7.89 -6.79 -7.25
C TRP A 280 -9.28 -6.18 -7.12
N THR A 281 -9.72 -5.45 -8.13
CA THR A 281 -11.08 -4.92 -8.21
C THR A 281 -12.10 -6.06 -8.21
N ARG A 282 -11.88 -7.10 -9.03
CA ARG A 282 -12.77 -8.26 -9.13
C ARG A 282 -12.89 -9.01 -7.79
N TRP A 283 -11.79 -9.15 -7.06
CA TRP A 283 -11.74 -9.73 -5.72
C TRP A 283 -12.55 -8.90 -4.71
N GLN A 284 -12.37 -7.57 -4.70
CA GLN A 284 -13.13 -6.69 -3.81
C GLN A 284 -14.64 -6.80 -4.06
N VAL A 285 -15.05 -6.87 -5.33
CA VAL A 285 -16.47 -7.07 -5.68
C VAL A 285 -16.96 -8.44 -5.27
N LEU A 286 -16.21 -9.51 -5.50
CA LEU A 286 -16.57 -10.86 -5.05
C LEU A 286 -16.76 -10.90 -3.52
N MET A 287 -15.84 -10.31 -2.75
CA MET A 287 -15.95 -10.23 -1.29
C MET A 287 -17.12 -9.35 -0.83
N ALA A 288 -17.51 -8.33 -1.58
CA ALA A 288 -18.69 -7.51 -1.29
C ALA A 288 -20.01 -8.24 -1.62
N LYS A 289 -20.03 -9.08 -2.66
CA LYS A 289 -21.20 -9.90 -3.04
C LYS A 289 -21.45 -11.07 -2.07
N VAL A 290 -20.45 -11.50 -1.32
CA VAL A 290 -20.55 -12.63 -0.36
C VAL A 290 -20.65 -12.07 1.06
N ILE A 291 -21.87 -11.83 1.52
CA ILE A 291 -22.14 -11.16 2.80
C ILE A 291 -21.75 -12.04 4.00
N ASP A 292 -21.95 -13.35 3.90
CA ASP A 292 -21.64 -14.26 5.00
C ASP A 292 -20.12 -14.47 5.16
N ARG A 293 -19.62 -14.23 6.37
CA ARG A 293 -18.20 -14.38 6.70
C ARG A 293 -17.73 -15.83 6.58
N GLY A 294 -18.58 -16.80 6.92
CA GLY A 294 -18.27 -18.22 6.76
C GLY A 294 -18.02 -18.60 5.30
N GLN A 295 -18.82 -18.07 4.38
CA GLN A 295 -18.64 -18.24 2.94
C GLN A 295 -17.36 -17.55 2.42
N GLN A 296 -17.04 -16.34 2.90
CA GLN A 296 -15.75 -15.69 2.55
C GLN A 296 -14.56 -16.56 3.00
N ILE A 297 -14.61 -17.14 4.20
CA ILE A 297 -13.58 -18.07 4.70
C ILE A 297 -13.48 -19.30 3.79
N THR A 298 -14.61 -19.88 3.36
CA THR A 298 -14.63 -21.02 2.43
C THR A 298 -13.98 -20.67 1.10
N ILE A 299 -14.34 -19.53 0.48
CA ILE A 299 -13.74 -19.06 -0.77
C ILE A 299 -12.22 -18.88 -0.62
N ARG A 300 -11.80 -18.16 0.42
CA ARG A 300 -10.37 -17.95 0.71
C ARG A 300 -9.66 -19.28 0.95
N GLY A 301 -10.25 -20.22 1.68
CA GLY A 301 -9.65 -21.54 1.94
C GLY A 301 -9.42 -22.37 0.67
N LYS A 302 -10.40 -22.37 -0.25
CA LYS A 302 -10.28 -23.02 -1.56
C LYS A 302 -9.19 -22.36 -2.40
N LEU A 303 -9.18 -21.04 -2.50
CA LEU A 303 -8.16 -20.30 -3.25
C LEU A 303 -6.76 -20.47 -2.64
N ARG A 304 -6.65 -20.47 -1.30
CA ARG A 304 -5.40 -20.69 -0.57
C ARG A 304 -4.78 -22.04 -0.90
N SER A 305 -5.60 -23.06 -1.16
CA SER A 305 -5.13 -24.39 -1.56
C SER A 305 -4.42 -24.36 -2.91
N GLU A 306 -4.87 -23.54 -3.85
CA GLU A 306 -4.20 -23.33 -5.15
C GLU A 306 -2.98 -22.41 -5.00
N PHE A 307 -3.10 -21.34 -4.20
CA PHE A 307 -2.00 -20.42 -3.91
C PHE A 307 -0.77 -21.12 -3.30
N ARG A 308 -0.98 -22.16 -2.49
CA ARG A 308 0.11 -22.96 -1.91
C ARG A 308 0.88 -23.81 -2.92
N LYS A 309 0.34 -24.01 -4.12
CA LYS A 309 1.00 -24.77 -5.20
C LYS A 309 1.97 -23.92 -6.00
N LEU A 310 1.92 -22.59 -5.85
CA LEU A 310 2.86 -21.70 -6.52
C LEU A 310 4.25 -21.83 -5.90
N MET A 311 5.28 -21.92 -6.73
CA MET A 311 6.67 -22.07 -6.28
C MET A 311 7.32 -20.74 -5.93
N TRP A 312 6.90 -19.66 -6.59
CA TRP A 312 7.43 -18.33 -6.33
C TRP A 312 6.33 -17.26 -6.44
N LEU A 313 6.55 -16.14 -5.75
CA LEU A 313 5.71 -14.95 -5.79
C LEU A 313 6.56 -13.68 -5.61
N PRO A 314 6.03 -12.50 -5.95
CA PRO A 314 6.64 -11.26 -5.52
C PRO A 314 6.80 -11.22 -3.99
N TRP A 315 7.93 -10.71 -3.51
CA TRP A 315 8.02 -10.34 -2.10
C TRP A 315 7.21 -9.06 -1.89
N THR A 316 6.01 -9.21 -1.33
CA THR A 316 5.09 -8.08 -1.13
C THR A 316 5.47 -7.25 0.10
N SER A 317 5.02 -6.00 0.13
CA SER A 317 4.93 -5.17 1.35
C SER A 317 3.46 -4.87 1.65
N SER A 318 3.18 -4.17 2.75
CA SER A 318 1.83 -3.71 3.09
C SER A 318 1.22 -2.81 2.00
N ASP A 319 2.05 -2.01 1.33
CA ASP A 319 1.62 -0.99 0.36
C ASP A 319 1.90 -1.36 -1.10
N ARG A 320 2.59 -2.46 -1.42
CA ARG A 320 3.00 -2.77 -2.80
C ARG A 320 3.16 -4.25 -3.10
N ILE A 321 2.85 -4.63 -4.34
CA ILE A 321 3.06 -6.01 -4.85
C ILE A 321 4.55 -6.34 -4.99
N TRP A 322 5.34 -5.42 -5.55
CA TRP A 322 6.74 -5.64 -5.88
C TRP A 322 7.63 -4.74 -5.02
N VAL A 323 8.49 -5.34 -4.22
CA VAL A 323 9.60 -4.65 -3.56
C VAL A 323 10.85 -4.80 -4.41
N THR A 324 11.57 -3.70 -4.63
CA THR A 324 12.89 -3.70 -5.28
C THR A 324 13.95 -3.27 -4.28
N GLY A 325 15.16 -3.79 -4.42
CA GLY A 325 16.28 -3.43 -3.53
C GLY A 325 17.61 -3.91 -4.08
N ARG A 326 18.71 -3.43 -3.50
CA ARG A 326 20.07 -3.88 -3.86
C ARG A 326 20.49 -5.12 -3.07
N THR A 327 20.02 -5.23 -1.83
CA THR A 327 20.36 -6.26 -0.85
C THR A 327 19.10 -6.72 -0.10
N GLU A 328 19.23 -7.80 0.66
CA GLU A 328 18.19 -8.33 1.53
C GLU A 328 18.80 -8.78 2.87
N LYS A 329 18.01 -8.79 3.95
CA LYS A 329 18.45 -9.33 5.24
C LYS A 329 18.26 -10.85 5.29
N GLY A 330 19.18 -11.55 5.96
CA GLY A 330 19.15 -13.00 6.14
C GLY A 330 19.67 -13.79 4.93
N THR A 331 19.26 -15.03 4.77
CA THR A 331 19.69 -15.91 3.67
C THR A 331 18.94 -15.57 2.39
N PHE A 332 19.67 -15.10 1.37
CA PHE A 332 19.12 -14.82 0.04
C PHE A 332 20.16 -15.14 -1.05
N VAL A 333 19.69 -15.32 -2.28
CA VAL A 333 20.52 -15.43 -3.49
C VAL A 333 20.16 -14.30 -4.43
N LYS A 334 21.15 -13.70 -5.08
CA LYS A 334 20.93 -12.68 -6.10
C LYS A 334 21.32 -13.23 -7.46
N LEU A 335 20.40 -13.14 -8.41
CA LEU A 335 20.59 -13.60 -9.78
C LEU A 335 20.62 -12.39 -10.74
N PRO A 336 21.46 -12.42 -11.80
CA PRO A 336 22.61 -13.32 -11.91
C PRO A 336 23.63 -13.05 -10.80
N GLU A 337 24.53 -14.01 -10.56
CA GLU A 337 25.65 -13.83 -9.63
C GLU A 337 26.47 -12.60 -10.05
N GLY A 338 26.88 -11.79 -9.07
CA GLY A 338 27.60 -10.53 -9.32
C GLY A 338 26.73 -9.33 -9.72
N HIS A 339 25.40 -9.46 -9.82
CA HIS A 339 24.54 -8.29 -10.07
C HIS A 339 24.61 -7.28 -8.92
N GLU A 340 25.08 -6.05 -9.18
CA GLU A 340 25.21 -5.00 -8.15
C GLU A 340 23.98 -4.07 -8.07
N GLY A 341 23.18 -4.02 -9.13
CA GLY A 341 22.03 -3.11 -9.23
C GLY A 341 20.85 -3.48 -8.34
N PRO A 342 19.84 -2.60 -8.22
CA PRO A 342 18.57 -2.99 -7.63
C PRO A 342 17.91 -4.09 -8.46
N ALA A 343 17.18 -4.99 -7.81
CA ALA A 343 16.40 -6.05 -8.44
C ALA A 343 15.09 -6.29 -7.68
N PRO A 344 14.05 -6.82 -8.35
CA PRO A 344 12.83 -7.29 -7.70
C PRO A 344 13.13 -8.40 -6.70
N LYS A 345 12.48 -8.33 -5.54
CA LYS A 345 12.53 -9.36 -4.51
C LYS A 345 11.45 -10.40 -4.78
N ILE A 346 11.84 -11.66 -4.72
CA ILE A 346 11.00 -12.82 -5.02
C ILE A 346 11.02 -13.74 -3.81
N ALA A 347 9.83 -14.09 -3.35
CA ALA A 347 9.61 -15.10 -2.35
C ALA A 347 9.57 -16.48 -3.00
N ILE A 348 10.36 -17.41 -2.47
CA ILE A 348 10.34 -18.83 -2.83
C ILE A 348 9.54 -19.59 -1.78
N ASN A 349 8.62 -20.44 -2.22
CA ASN A 349 7.77 -21.23 -1.34
C ASN A 349 8.58 -22.29 -0.58
N GLY A 350 8.85 -22.05 0.70
CA GLY A 350 9.63 -22.97 1.54
C GLY A 350 9.03 -24.36 1.69
N ARG A 351 7.69 -24.48 1.59
CA ARG A 351 6.97 -25.76 1.72
C ARG A 351 7.33 -26.79 0.68
N LEU A 352 7.76 -26.32 -0.49
CA LEU A 352 8.11 -27.19 -1.60
C LEU A 352 9.56 -27.66 -1.52
N GLY A 353 10.28 -27.35 -0.43
CA GLY A 353 11.62 -27.86 -0.14
C GLY A 353 12.66 -27.53 -1.21
N THR A 354 12.46 -26.45 -1.98
CA THR A 354 13.30 -26.15 -3.14
C THR A 354 14.50 -25.30 -2.72
N ALA A 355 15.71 -25.81 -2.91
CA ALA A 355 16.95 -25.07 -2.66
C ALA A 355 17.09 -23.87 -3.61
N LEU A 356 17.62 -22.75 -3.11
CA LEU A 356 17.82 -21.52 -3.90
C LEU A 356 18.78 -21.71 -5.09
N SER A 357 19.71 -22.67 -5.02
CA SER A 357 20.66 -23.00 -6.09
C SER A 357 20.02 -23.63 -7.33
N LEU A 358 18.78 -24.12 -7.23
CA LEU A 358 18.05 -24.74 -8.34
C LEU A 358 17.29 -23.73 -9.20
N TRP A 359 17.35 -22.44 -8.85
CA TRP A 359 16.65 -21.36 -9.53
C TRP A 359 17.54 -20.70 -10.57
N SER A 360 16.97 -20.40 -11.73
CA SER A 360 17.68 -19.73 -12.83
C SER A 360 16.83 -18.61 -13.42
N LEU A 361 17.49 -17.68 -14.12
CA LEU A 361 16.80 -16.69 -14.93
C LEU A 361 16.55 -17.24 -16.34
N LYS A 362 15.43 -16.83 -16.96
CA LYS A 362 15.07 -17.25 -18.31
C LYS A 362 16.20 -16.93 -19.29
N GLY A 363 16.67 -17.94 -20.01
CA GLY A 363 17.79 -17.82 -20.95
C GLY A 363 19.20 -17.94 -20.33
N GLN A 364 19.33 -18.31 -19.05
CA GLN A 364 20.62 -18.60 -18.40
C GLN A 364 20.88 -20.09 -18.10
N GLY A 365 20.02 -21.02 -18.52
CA GLY A 365 20.33 -22.47 -18.55
C GLY A 365 20.37 -22.95 -20.00
N GLN A 366 21.35 -23.71 -20.51
CA GLN A 366 22.35 -24.59 -19.89
C GLN A 366 23.76 -24.27 -20.40
N GLY A 367 24.68 -24.08 -19.46
CA GLY A 367 26.12 -24.16 -19.68
C GLY A 367 26.73 -24.90 -18.50
N ASN A 368 26.48 -26.21 -18.45
CA ASN A 368 27.27 -27.23 -17.74
C ASN A 368 26.80 -28.62 -18.17
#